data_AF-A0A2N7TIX2-F1
#
_entry.id   AF-A0A2N7TIX2-F1
#
_cell.length_a   1.000
_cell.length_b   1.000
_cell.length_c   1.000
_cell.angle_alpha   90.00
_cell.angle_beta   90.00
_cell.angle_gamma   90.00
#
_symmetry.space_group_name_H-M   'P 1'
#
loop_
_entity.id
_entity.type
_entity.pdbx_description
1 polymer ?
#
loop_
_entity_poly.entity_id
_entity_poly.type
_entity_poly.pdbx_seq_one_letter_code
_entity_poly.pdbx_strand_id
1 'polypeptide(L)'
;MNTLTTHTLLPLEQLALASAHETKERHRYRGLARRLRATAPEASRLMAELGRECEQRLETLRDAARALGLSACLVIDDTEASTSGKRQRLFSVDVALERQALKQTLESADASRRFFEWLLETNATPELYRPLLACVAQKRAECRVLGERLAQSSLEA
;
A
#
# COMPACT_ATOMS: atom_id res chain seq x y z
N MET A 1 -37.10 0.10 -2.95
CA MET A 1 -36.33 1.36 -2.89
C MET A 1 -35.47 1.29 -1.64
N ASN A 2 -34.21 0.86 -1.76
CA ASN A 2 -33.30 0.74 -0.62
C ASN A 2 -32.44 2.00 -0.55
N THR A 3 -32.75 2.89 0.38
CA THR A 3 -31.88 3.97 0.84
C THR A 3 -30.71 3.34 1.59
N LEU A 4 -29.72 2.82 0.86
CA LEU A 4 -28.38 2.65 1.39
C LEU A 4 -27.86 4.06 1.64
N THR A 5 -27.91 4.51 2.89
CA THR A 5 -27.21 5.70 3.34
C THR A 5 -25.74 5.52 2.99
N THR A 6 -25.34 6.07 1.84
CA THR A 6 -23.94 6.18 1.45
C THR A 6 -23.31 7.05 2.51
N HIS A 7 -22.59 6.44 3.46
CA HIS A 7 -21.89 7.16 4.50
C HIS A 7 -20.74 7.92 3.83
N THR A 8 -21.03 9.15 3.46
CA THR A 8 -20.02 10.11 3.01
C THR A 8 -19.08 10.38 4.17
N LEU A 9 -17.79 10.15 3.94
CA LEU A 9 -16.76 10.43 4.94
C LEU A 9 -16.39 11.91 4.92
N LEU A 10 -16.04 12.45 6.08
CA LEU A 10 -15.49 13.81 6.15
C LEU A 10 -14.10 13.83 5.49
N PRO A 11 -13.68 14.95 4.86
CA PRO A 11 -12.39 15.03 4.19
C PRO A 11 -11.21 14.66 5.10
N LEU A 12 -11.26 15.07 6.36
CA LEU A 12 -10.24 14.74 7.35
C LEU A 12 -10.19 13.24 7.65
N GLU A 13 -11.34 12.57 7.77
CA GLU A 13 -11.42 11.13 8.02
C GLU A 13 -10.86 10.35 6.82
N GLN A 14 -11.21 10.76 5.60
CA GLN A 14 -10.68 10.13 4.38
C GLN A 14 -9.17 10.27 4.27
N LEU A 15 -8.64 11.48 4.51
CA LEU A 15 -7.21 11.73 4.51
C LEU A 15 -6.49 10.94 5.60
N ALA A 16 -7.06 10.85 6.81
CA ALA A 16 -6.50 10.08 7.91
C ALA A 16 -6.45 8.58 7.59
N LEU A 17 -7.55 8.02 7.07
CA LEU A 17 -7.64 6.63 6.66
C LEU A 17 -6.65 6.29 5.53
N ALA A 18 -6.61 7.12 4.48
CA ALA A 18 -5.69 6.94 3.36
C ALA A 18 -4.23 7.02 3.80
N SER A 19 -3.89 8.01 4.63
CA SER A 19 -2.51 8.22 5.11
C SER A 19 -2.06 7.10 6.04
N ALA A 20 -2.89 6.68 6.99
CA ALA A 20 -2.58 5.57 7.88
C ALA A 20 -2.35 4.27 7.11
N HIS A 21 -3.18 4.01 6.10
CA HIS A 21 -3.04 2.83 5.25
C HIS A 21 -1.75 2.85 4.43
N GLU A 22 -1.41 3.96 3.77
CA GLU A 22 -0.16 4.08 3.01
C GLU A 22 1.09 4.01 3.89
N THR A 23 1.04 4.57 5.11
CA THR A 23 2.13 4.42 6.10
C THR A 23 2.36 2.96 6.46
N LYS A 24 1.28 2.20 6.73
CA LYS A 24 1.36 0.76 7.03
C LYS A 24 1.93 -0.02 5.85
N GLU A 25 1.49 0.27 4.64
CA GLU A 25 1.97 -0.37 3.41
C GLU A 25 3.45 -0.07 3.17
N ARG A 26 3.87 1.19 3.32
CA ARG A 26 5.29 1.61 3.25
C ARG A 26 6.16 0.78 4.19
N HIS A 27 5.75 0.63 5.46
CA HIS A 27 6.51 -0.16 6.43
C HIS A 27 6.54 -1.64 6.07
N ARG A 28 5.43 -2.21 5.60
CA ARG A 28 5.36 -3.60 5.12
C ARG A 28 6.35 -3.82 3.97
N TYR A 29 6.33 -2.95 2.98
CA TYR A 29 7.20 -3.02 1.80
C TYR A 29 8.68 -2.89 2.17
N ARG A 30 9.05 -1.90 2.99
CA ARG A 30 10.43 -1.76 3.51
C ARG A 30 10.87 -2.98 4.30
N GLY A 31 9.99 -3.55 5.13
CA GLY A 31 10.24 -4.78 5.88
C GLY A 31 10.54 -5.97 4.97
N LEU A 32 9.72 -6.19 3.94
CA LEU A 32 9.91 -7.26 2.97
C LEU A 32 11.18 -7.05 2.13
N ALA A 33 11.45 -5.83 1.67
CA ALA A 33 12.66 -5.49 0.94
C ALA A 33 13.93 -5.86 1.74
N ARG A 34 13.95 -5.55 3.05
CA ARG A 34 15.06 -5.94 3.94
C ARG A 34 15.18 -7.46 4.09
N ARG A 35 14.06 -8.17 4.28
CA ARG A 35 14.04 -9.64 4.48
C ARG A 35 14.50 -10.41 3.25
N LEU A 36 14.12 -9.96 2.05
CA LEU A 36 14.41 -10.65 0.79
C LEU A 36 15.78 -10.30 0.20
N ARG A 37 16.50 -9.34 0.77
CA ARG A 37 17.74 -8.79 0.18
C ARG A 37 18.81 -9.84 -0.13
N ALA A 38 18.95 -10.85 0.73
CA ALA A 38 19.98 -11.88 0.58
C ALA A 38 19.54 -13.05 -0.31
N THR A 39 18.24 -13.32 -0.39
CA THR A 39 17.68 -14.56 -0.92
C THR A 39 16.93 -14.38 -2.25
N ALA A 40 16.33 -13.22 -2.46
CA ALA A 40 15.55 -12.87 -3.64
C ALA A 40 15.77 -11.38 -3.99
N PRO A 41 16.93 -11.02 -4.59
CA PRO A 41 17.31 -9.62 -4.80
C PRO A 41 16.37 -8.88 -5.74
N GLU A 42 15.77 -9.55 -6.73
CA GLU A 42 14.78 -8.94 -7.61
C GLU A 42 13.49 -8.60 -6.88
N ALA A 43 12.91 -9.55 -6.13
CA ALA A 43 11.76 -9.27 -5.29
C ALA A 43 12.06 -8.20 -4.24
N SER A 44 13.27 -8.21 -3.64
CA SER A 44 13.72 -7.15 -2.73
C SER A 44 13.68 -5.77 -3.37
N ARG A 45 14.18 -5.63 -4.61
CA ARG A 45 14.12 -4.37 -5.38
C ARG A 45 12.69 -3.94 -5.67
N LEU A 46 11.83 -4.87 -6.08
CA LEU A 46 10.43 -4.59 -6.32
C LEU A 46 9.74 -4.06 -5.05
N MET A 47 9.92 -4.73 -3.91
CA MET A 47 9.36 -4.27 -2.63
C MET A 47 9.90 -2.88 -2.24
N ALA A 48 11.17 -2.59 -2.51
CA ALA A 48 11.74 -1.28 -2.25
C ALA A 48 11.11 -0.19 -3.15
N GLU A 49 10.83 -0.50 -4.42
CA GLU A 49 10.13 0.42 -5.33
C GLU A 49 8.70 0.69 -4.86
N LEU A 50 7.94 -0.35 -4.54
CA LEU A 50 6.57 -0.19 -4.01
C LEU A 50 6.55 0.64 -2.71
N GLY A 51 7.58 0.50 -1.86
CA GLY A 51 7.77 1.35 -0.69
C GLY A 51 7.98 2.83 -1.04
N ARG A 52 8.75 3.14 -2.09
CA ARG A 52 8.92 4.52 -2.60
C ARG A 52 7.62 5.07 -3.19
N GLU A 53 6.87 4.26 -3.90
CA GLU A 53 5.57 4.69 -4.42
C GLU A 53 4.59 5.05 -3.29
N CYS A 54 4.61 4.31 -2.17
CA CYS A 54 3.85 4.69 -0.97
C CYS A 54 4.27 6.06 -0.43
N GLU A 55 5.56 6.40 -0.45
CA GLU A 55 6.05 7.73 -0.03
C GLU A 55 5.51 8.82 -0.96
N GLN A 56 5.50 8.59 -2.27
CA GLN A 56 4.95 9.53 -3.24
C GLN A 56 3.43 9.74 -3.06
N ARG A 57 2.70 8.66 -2.74
CA ARG A 57 1.26 8.74 -2.40
C ARG A 57 1.03 9.52 -1.12
N LEU A 58 1.81 9.26 -0.08
CA LEU A 58 1.75 10.01 1.17
C LEU A 58 1.99 11.50 0.95
N GLU A 59 2.95 11.89 0.12
CA GLU A 59 3.18 13.30 -0.20
C GLU A 59 1.99 13.91 -0.96
N THR A 60 1.41 13.17 -1.91
CA THR A 60 0.19 13.60 -2.62
C THR A 60 -0.99 13.82 -1.67
N LEU A 61 -1.15 12.95 -0.67
CA LEU A 61 -2.18 13.10 0.36
C LEU A 61 -1.92 14.30 1.28
N ARG A 62 -0.65 14.56 1.63
CA ARG A 62 -0.24 15.76 2.38
C ARG A 62 -0.48 17.04 1.59
N ASP A 63 -0.21 17.04 0.29
CA ASP A 63 -0.54 18.16 -0.61
C ASP A 63 -2.03 18.45 -0.63
N ALA A 64 -2.85 17.41 -0.76
CA ALA A 64 -4.31 17.55 -0.71
C ALA A 64 -4.78 18.10 0.64
N ALA A 65 -4.18 17.65 1.75
CA ALA A 65 -4.47 18.18 3.08
C ALA A 65 -4.07 19.65 3.24
N ARG A 66 -2.92 20.05 2.66
CA ARG A 66 -2.47 21.45 2.61
C ARG A 66 -3.47 22.32 1.86
N ALA A 67 -3.91 21.86 0.68
CA ALA A 67 -4.90 22.58 -0.12
C ALA A 67 -6.25 22.76 0.62
N LEU A 68 -6.62 21.79 1.46
CA LEU A 68 -7.83 21.85 2.28
C LEU A 68 -7.65 22.57 3.63
N GLY A 69 -6.44 23.03 3.96
CA GLY A 69 -6.14 23.64 5.26
C GLY A 69 -6.19 22.67 6.45
N LEU A 70 -6.09 21.35 6.19
CA LEU A 70 -6.24 20.28 7.19
C LEU A 70 -4.91 19.70 7.68
N SER A 71 -3.77 20.20 7.21
CA SER A 71 -2.45 19.64 7.52
C SER A 71 -2.15 19.53 9.01
N ALA A 72 -2.57 20.52 9.80
CA ALA A 72 -2.34 20.52 11.26
C ALA A 72 -3.14 19.43 11.98
N CYS A 73 -4.20 18.91 11.36
CA CYS A 73 -5.08 17.89 11.92
C CYS A 73 -4.65 16.46 11.54
N LEU A 74 -3.76 16.31 10.55
CA LEU A 74 -3.26 15.00 10.14
C LEU A 74 -2.07 14.58 10.99
N VAL A 75 -2.32 13.67 11.93
CA VAL A 75 -1.25 12.94 12.62
C VAL A 75 -0.82 11.79 11.72
N ILE A 76 0.27 12.00 10.96
CA ILE A 76 0.93 10.93 10.23
C ILE A 76 2.02 10.38 11.15
N ASP A 77 1.80 9.18 11.66
CA ASP A 77 2.82 8.48 12.44
C ASP A 77 3.95 8.04 11.49
N ASP A 78 5.03 8.82 11.45
CA ASP A 78 6.25 8.47 10.70
C ASP A 78 7.19 7.58 11.52
N THR A 79 6.80 7.19 12.73
CA THR A 79 7.56 6.22 13.52
C THR A 79 7.57 4.92 12.75
N GLU A 80 8.75 4.42 12.36
CA GLU A 80 8.89 3.05 11.86
C GLU A 80 8.34 2.13 12.94
N ALA A 81 7.08 1.72 12.79
CA ALA A 81 6.49 0.71 13.64
C ALA A 81 7.44 -0.48 13.51
N SER A 82 8.22 -0.72 14.56
CA SER A 82 9.15 -1.84 14.61
C SER A 82 8.27 -3.06 14.48
N THR A 83 8.16 -3.59 13.27
CA THR A 83 7.50 -4.86 13.04
C THR A 83 8.36 -5.87 13.78
N SER A 84 8.03 -6.13 15.05
CA SER A 84 8.55 -7.23 15.85
C SER A 84 7.97 -8.54 15.29
N GLY A 85 8.09 -8.74 13.99
CA GLY A 85 7.97 -10.05 13.39
C GLY A 85 9.11 -10.86 13.98
N LYS A 86 8.75 -11.79 14.87
CA LYS A 86 9.60 -12.90 15.34
C LYS A 86 10.63 -13.21 14.25
N ARG A 87 11.91 -13.03 14.55
CA ARG A 87 13.05 -13.49 13.73
C ARG A 87 12.90 -15.01 13.54
N GLN A 88 12.10 -15.45 12.58
CA GLN A 88 12.18 -16.80 12.09
C GLN A 88 13.48 -16.86 11.29
N ARG A 89 14.44 -17.60 11.84
CA ARG A 89 15.68 -17.96 11.18
C ARG A 89 15.31 -18.70 9.90
N LEU A 90 15.38 -18.00 8.77
CA LEU A 90 15.17 -18.56 7.44
C LEU A 90 16.48 -19.21 7.01
N PHE A 91 16.63 -20.47 7.37
CA PHE A 91 17.59 -21.35 6.73
C PHE A 91 16.77 -22.45 6.04
N SER A 92 16.88 -22.47 4.72
CA SER A 92 16.29 -23.43 3.76
C SER A 92 14.97 -23.02 3.10
N VAL A 93 15.00 -23.11 1.76
CA VAL A 93 13.95 -22.89 0.71
C VAL A 93 13.72 -21.44 0.23
N ASP A 94 14.70 -20.87 -0.47
CA ASP A 94 14.68 -19.51 -1.03
C ASP A 94 13.54 -19.23 -2.04
N VAL A 95 13.27 -20.16 -2.95
CA VAL A 95 12.23 -19.96 -4.00
C VAL A 95 10.81 -20.03 -3.42
N ALA A 96 10.55 -20.96 -2.49
CA ALA A 96 9.24 -21.06 -1.86
C ALA A 96 8.96 -19.85 -0.96
N LEU A 97 10.00 -19.30 -0.32
CA LEU A 97 9.88 -18.09 0.48
C LEU A 97 9.55 -16.87 -0.38
N GLU A 98 10.24 -16.69 -1.52
CA GLU A 98 9.95 -15.60 -2.46
C GLU A 98 8.52 -15.69 -2.98
N ARG A 99 8.13 -16.86 -3.51
CA ARG A 99 6.80 -17.08 -4.07
C ARG A 99 5.71 -16.84 -3.03
N GLN A 100 5.91 -17.31 -1.80
CA GLN A 100 4.97 -17.08 -0.71
C GLN A 100 4.90 -15.59 -0.32
N ALA A 101 6.02 -14.90 -0.29
CA ALA A 101 6.07 -13.46 -0.02
C ALA A 101 5.35 -12.66 -1.12
N LEU A 102 5.56 -12.99 -2.39
CA LEU A 102 4.88 -12.38 -3.53
C LEU A 102 3.37 -12.63 -3.48
N LYS A 103 2.94 -13.86 -3.18
CA LYS A 103 1.51 -14.20 -3.07
C LYS A 103 0.83 -13.39 -1.95
N GLN A 104 1.39 -13.38 -0.75
CA GLN A 104 0.84 -12.61 0.38
C GLN A 104 0.83 -11.12 0.09
N THR A 105 1.84 -10.64 -0.63
CA THR A 105 1.94 -9.22 -1.01
C THR A 105 0.89 -8.86 -2.05
N LEU A 106 0.64 -9.72 -3.04
CA LEU A 106 -0.43 -9.53 -4.02
C LEU A 106 -1.81 -9.53 -3.37
N GLU A 107 -2.09 -10.46 -2.44
CA GLU A 107 -3.33 -10.48 -1.67
C GLU A 107 -3.51 -9.18 -0.86
N SER A 108 -2.44 -8.69 -0.23
CA SER A 108 -2.45 -7.42 0.51
C SER A 108 -2.67 -6.22 -0.42
N ALA A 109 -2.02 -6.21 -1.60
CA ALA A 109 -2.18 -5.17 -2.61
C ALA A 109 -3.60 -5.15 -3.18
N ASP A 110 -4.24 -6.30 -3.38
CA ASP A 110 -5.63 -6.37 -3.83
C ASP A 110 -6.60 -5.84 -2.77
N ALA A 111 -6.38 -6.17 -1.49
CA ALA A 111 -7.14 -5.57 -0.39
C ALA A 111 -6.95 -4.05 -0.32
N SER A 112 -5.71 -3.58 -0.50
CA SER A 112 -5.34 -2.17 -0.57
C SER A 112 -6.03 -1.44 -1.74
N ARG A 113 -6.08 -2.07 -2.92
CA ARG A 113 -6.81 -1.57 -4.08
C ARG A 113 -8.30 -1.39 -3.79
N ARG A 114 -8.95 -2.43 -3.23
CA ARG A 114 -10.38 -2.38 -2.88
C ARG A 114 -10.67 -1.30 -1.83
N PHE A 115 -9.76 -1.13 -0.86
CA PHE A 115 -9.86 -0.06 0.12
C PHE A 115 -9.84 1.34 -0.52
N PHE A 116 -8.93 1.59 -1.47
CA PHE A 116 -8.90 2.87 -2.18
C PHE A 116 -10.08 3.08 -3.14
N GLU A 117 -10.58 2.00 -3.76
CA GLU A 117 -11.81 2.06 -4.56
C GLU A 117 -12.99 2.47 -3.68
N TRP A 118 -13.13 1.86 -2.49
CA TRP A 118 -14.16 2.24 -1.52
C TRP A 118 -13.99 3.69 -1.00
N LEU A 119 -12.76 4.14 -0.73
CA LEU A 119 -12.52 5.53 -0.34
C LEU A 119 -12.92 6.52 -1.44
N LEU A 120 -12.65 6.18 -2.71
CA LEU A 120 -13.04 6.99 -3.85
C LEU A 120 -14.56 7.04 -4.02
N GLU A 121 -15.25 5.90 -3.85
CA GLU A 121 -16.72 5.81 -3.94
C GLU A 121 -17.42 6.60 -2.83
N THR A 122 -16.82 6.69 -1.64
CA THR A 122 -17.38 7.41 -0.47
C THR A 122 -16.93 8.87 -0.39
N ASN A 123 -16.16 9.35 -1.37
CA ASN A 123 -15.66 10.72 -1.43
C ASN A 123 -16.73 11.71 -1.89
N ALA A 124 -17.03 12.71 -1.05
CA ALA A 124 -17.78 13.90 -1.46
C ALA A 124 -16.94 15.17 -1.54
N THR A 125 -15.62 15.07 -1.40
CA THR A 125 -14.70 16.22 -1.44
C THR A 125 -14.03 16.29 -2.82
N PRO A 126 -14.36 17.27 -3.68
CA PRO A 126 -13.80 17.35 -5.04
C PRO A 126 -12.27 17.39 -5.09
N GLU A 127 -11.64 18.04 -4.11
CA GLU A 127 -10.19 18.18 -3.98
C GLU A 127 -9.49 16.83 -3.71
N LEU A 128 -10.20 15.87 -3.10
CA LEU A 128 -9.68 14.52 -2.85
C LEU A 128 -9.94 13.56 -4.00
N TYR A 129 -10.83 13.89 -4.93
CA TYR A 129 -11.20 12.97 -6.02
C TYR A 129 -9.99 12.59 -6.87
N ARG A 130 -9.20 13.58 -7.32
CA ARG A 130 -8.01 13.31 -8.15
C ARG A 130 -6.92 12.53 -7.41
N PRO A 131 -6.50 12.90 -6.18
CA PRO A 131 -5.59 12.09 -5.38
C PRO A 131 -6.05 10.64 -5.20
N LEU A 132 -7.31 10.41 -4.81
CA LEU A 132 -7.84 9.07 -4.58
C LEU A 132 -7.93 8.26 -5.87
N LEU A 133 -8.34 8.87 -6.98
CA LEU A 133 -8.35 8.23 -8.30
C LEU A 133 -6.94 7.81 -8.74
N ALA A 134 -5.94 8.66 -8.50
CA ALA A 134 -4.55 8.32 -8.78
C ALA A 134 -4.07 7.14 -7.91
N CYS A 135 -4.41 7.11 -6.62
CA CYS A 135 -4.12 5.97 -5.75
C CYS A 135 -4.75 4.67 -6.27
N VAL A 136 -6.02 4.69 -6.70
CA VAL A 136 -6.68 3.51 -7.29
C VAL A 136 -5.93 3.02 -8.54
N ALA A 137 -5.56 3.93 -9.45
CA ALA A 137 -4.83 3.59 -10.65
C ALA A 137 -3.46 2.97 -10.34
N GLN A 138 -2.72 3.55 -9.39
CA GLN A 138 -1.43 3.02 -8.94
C GLN A 138 -1.57 1.67 -8.26
N LYS A 139 -2.57 1.47 -7.40
CA LYS A 139 -2.83 0.17 -6.75
C LYS A 139 -3.21 -0.93 -7.74
N ARG A 140 -3.90 -0.58 -8.83
CA ARG A 140 -4.15 -1.51 -9.95
C ARG A 140 -2.86 -1.90 -10.66
N ALA A 141 -1.97 -0.93 -10.90
CA ALA A 141 -0.66 -1.19 -11.50
C ALA A 141 0.21 -2.07 -10.58
N GLU A 142 0.24 -1.78 -9.28
CA GLU A 142 0.91 -2.57 -8.24
C GLU A 142 0.45 -4.03 -8.25
N CYS A 143 -0.87 -4.28 -8.25
CA CYS A 143 -1.43 -5.63 -8.35
C CYS A 143 -0.98 -6.34 -9.64
N ARG A 144 -0.96 -5.62 -10.77
CA ARG A 144 -0.53 -6.19 -12.05
C ARG A 144 0.93 -6.62 -12.03
N VAL A 145 1.83 -5.72 -11.60
CA VAL A 145 3.28 -6.00 -11.53
C VAL A 145 3.56 -7.17 -10.60
N LEU A 146 2.89 -7.22 -9.44
CA LEU A 146 3.02 -8.35 -8.50
C LEU A 146 2.51 -9.66 -9.08
N GLY A 147 1.38 -9.63 -9.81
CA GLY A 147 0.82 -10.80 -10.49
C GLY A 147 1.74 -11.33 -11.59
N GLU A 148 2.28 -10.44 -12.43
CA GLU A 148 3.25 -10.80 -13.48
C GLU A 148 4.50 -11.43 -12.88
N ARG A 149 5.02 -10.87 -11.78
CA ARG A 149 6.20 -11.41 -11.08
C ARG A 149 5.94 -12.77 -10.44
N LEU A 150 4.79 -12.96 -9.82
CA LEU A 150 4.39 -14.26 -9.27
C LEU A 150 4.22 -15.33 -10.37
N ALA A 151 3.76 -14.95 -11.55
CA ALA A 151 3.66 -15.85 -12.70
C ALA A 151 5.04 -16.25 -13.22
N GLN A 152 5.97 -15.29 -13.33
CA GLN A 152 7.36 -15.54 -13.73
C GLN A 152 8.07 -16.49 -12.75
N SER A 153 7.93 -16.26 -11.44
CA SER A 153 8.51 -17.13 -10.42
C SER A 153 7.92 -18.55 -10.40
N SER A 154 6.80 -18.77 -11.10
CA SER A 154 6.17 -20.10 -11.24
C SER A 154 6.66 -20.85 -12.49
N LEU A 155 7.31 -20.17 -13.44
CA LEU A 155 7.89 -20.76 -14.64
C LEU A 155 9.36 -21.19 -14.44
N GLU A 156 10.04 -20.58 -13.46
CA GLU A 156 11.46 -20.84 -13.15
C GLU A 156 11.67 -21.90 -12.05
N ALA A 157 10.59 -22.42 -11.46
CA ALA A 157 10.59 -23.42 -10.38
C ALA A 157 10.27 -24.83 -10.90
#